data_AF-A4CCP0-F1
#
_entry.id   AF-A4CCP0-F1
#
_cell.length_a   1.000
_cell.length_b   1.000
_cell.length_c   1.000
_cell.angle_alpha   90.00
_cell.angle_beta   90.00
_cell.angle_gamma   90.00
#
_symmetry.space_group_name_H-M   'P 1'
#
loop_
_entity.id
_entity.type
_entity.pdbx_description
1 polymer ?
#
loop_
_entity_poly.entity_id
_entity_poly.type
_entity_poly.pdbx_seq_one_letter_code
_entity_poly.pdbx_strand_id
1 'polypeptide(L)'
;MTKYLIIFVLSLSNYSYADYAPQDRYCSKQIDQLRLFYINGMFTTLDNFRDNLFWLDNFQYTELSSFQKGIKPTGSYNKDEDLHLQIYEIAQQKYADLPIFSKKYYVIKAILGGNLGSLSSEEVEMVEAVLQEIFSAVDFKRLNDTDYRNAYQKLLFQLHSCNRIILIGHSQGNYYTNSLFDEILSNYQYSDGYLASDYPMVGLASIATPTLSLGGNLGDEYRHLISHLTLEQDQIMRVVRILFGSMPSNFSISSLFDYTGHSLIDSYIRNPPVANQISNDIKQSISYQVPFPLFEQHPVSSTAFSHIGYSTINNVLDLKFKSGSVYRYYEVPIPVWENFYYSTSMGEFFNENIRGQYRAGKLEIESMKFMTFTSNEPIASVHK
;
A
#
# COMPACT_ATOMS: atom_id res chain seq x y z
N MET A 1 20.79 -73.91 17.70
CA MET A 1 21.14 -72.94 16.64
C MET A 1 19.85 -72.55 15.92
N THR A 2 19.24 -71.45 16.32
CA THR A 2 17.96 -70.99 15.78
C THR A 2 18.25 -69.82 14.84
N LYS A 3 18.03 -70.02 13.53
CA LYS A 3 18.22 -68.98 12.50
C LYS A 3 17.00 -68.07 12.49
N TYR A 4 17.18 -66.77 12.73
CA TYR A 4 16.15 -65.77 12.51
C TYR A 4 16.14 -65.37 11.03
N LEU A 5 14.98 -65.52 10.39
CA LEU A 5 14.70 -65.08 9.03
C LEU A 5 14.14 -63.65 9.10
N ILE A 6 14.90 -62.65 8.65
CA ILE A 6 14.42 -61.27 8.53
C ILE A 6 13.77 -61.13 7.14
N ILE A 7 12.46 -60.93 7.11
CA ILE A 7 11.68 -60.64 5.90
C ILE A 7 11.65 -59.11 5.74
N PHE A 8 12.26 -58.59 4.67
CA PHE A 8 12.11 -57.20 4.25
C PHE A 8 10.76 -57.05 3.52
N VAL A 9 9.83 -56.30 4.11
CA VAL A 9 8.59 -55.87 3.44
C VAL A 9 8.92 -54.61 2.65
N LEU A 10 9.01 -54.72 1.33
CA LEU A 10 9.06 -53.59 0.41
C LEU A 10 7.66 -52.97 0.33
N SER A 11 7.44 -51.85 1.01
CA SER A 11 6.25 -51.02 0.81
C SER A 11 6.41 -50.23 -0.49
N LEU A 12 5.77 -50.68 -1.57
CA LEU A 12 5.54 -49.89 -2.76
C LEU A 12 4.56 -48.77 -2.40
N SER A 13 5.09 -47.57 -2.13
CA SER A 13 4.29 -46.35 -2.05
C SER A 13 3.77 -46.01 -3.45
N ASN A 14 2.48 -46.24 -3.69
CA ASN A 14 1.78 -45.70 -4.84
C ASN A 14 1.83 -44.18 -4.76
N TYR A 15 2.67 -43.55 -5.59
CA TYR A 15 2.60 -42.12 -5.83
C TYR A 15 1.35 -41.84 -6.66
N SER A 16 0.25 -41.53 -5.98
CA SER A 16 -0.89 -40.86 -6.60
C SER A 16 -0.42 -39.47 -7.03
N TYR A 17 -0.24 -39.24 -8.33
CA TYR A 17 -0.21 -37.88 -8.85
C TYR A 17 -1.59 -37.28 -8.54
N ALA A 18 -1.64 -36.36 -7.58
CA ALA A 18 -2.84 -35.58 -7.33
C ALA A 18 -3.10 -34.74 -8.59
N ASP A 19 -4.23 -34.97 -9.25
CA ASP A 19 -4.73 -34.07 -10.28
C ASP A 19 -4.86 -32.67 -9.68
N TYR A 20 -4.07 -31.74 -10.22
CA TYR A 20 -4.17 -30.33 -9.90
C TYR A 20 -5.51 -29.80 -10.42
N ALA A 21 -6.55 -29.84 -9.59
CA ALA A 21 -7.79 -29.14 -9.87
C ALA A 21 -7.47 -27.63 -9.81
N PRO A 22 -7.57 -26.87 -10.92
CA PRO A 22 -7.34 -25.45 -10.89
C PRO A 22 -8.50 -24.84 -10.09
N GLN A 23 -8.26 -24.56 -8.81
CA GLN A 23 -9.15 -23.69 -8.05
C GLN A 23 -9.23 -22.38 -8.84
N ASP A 24 -10.45 -21.96 -9.21
CA ASP A 24 -10.73 -20.63 -9.75
C ASP A 24 -10.02 -19.64 -8.81
N ARG A 25 -8.86 -19.11 -9.25
CA ARG A 25 -7.98 -18.38 -8.34
C ARG A 25 -8.74 -17.13 -7.91
N TYR A 26 -9.09 -17.04 -6.63
CA TYR A 26 -9.87 -15.92 -6.05
C TYR A 26 -9.36 -14.54 -6.49
N CYS A 27 -8.05 -14.44 -6.68
CA CYS A 27 -7.36 -13.23 -7.08
C CYS A 27 -7.58 -12.80 -8.53
N SER A 28 -8.02 -13.66 -9.43
CA SER A 28 -8.04 -13.44 -10.88
C SER A 28 -9.00 -12.32 -11.33
N LYS A 29 -9.95 -11.88 -10.48
CA LYS A 29 -10.98 -10.91 -10.87
C LYS A 29 -10.75 -9.48 -10.36
N GLN A 30 -9.77 -9.26 -9.49
CA GLN A 30 -9.66 -7.99 -8.72
C GLN A 30 -8.28 -7.33 -8.77
N ILE A 31 -7.36 -7.80 -9.61
CA ILE A 31 -5.93 -7.43 -9.56
C ILE A 31 -5.69 -5.95 -9.82
N ASP A 32 -6.47 -5.33 -10.70
CA ASP A 32 -6.35 -3.90 -11.01
C ASP A 32 -7.38 -3.02 -10.28
N GLN A 33 -8.02 -3.57 -9.25
CA GLN A 33 -8.83 -2.77 -8.34
C GLN A 33 -7.93 -2.12 -7.27
N LEU A 34 -8.10 -0.81 -7.07
CA LEU A 34 -7.37 -0.03 -6.09
C LEU A 34 -8.14 0.03 -4.76
N ARG A 35 -7.43 -0.14 -3.65
CA ARG A 35 -7.95 0.06 -2.29
C ARG A 35 -6.98 0.92 -1.47
N LEU A 36 -7.54 1.79 -0.65
CA LEU A 36 -6.79 2.55 0.35
C LEU A 36 -6.92 1.87 1.72
N PHE A 37 -5.81 1.76 2.44
CA PHE A 37 -5.76 1.27 3.81
C PHE A 37 -5.17 2.34 4.73
N TYR A 38 -5.99 2.93 5.59
CA TYR A 38 -5.61 4.08 6.41
C TYR A 38 -5.22 3.68 7.84
N ILE A 39 -4.19 4.34 8.38
CA ILE A 39 -3.87 4.31 9.80
C ILE A 39 -3.74 5.75 10.30
N ASN A 40 -4.51 6.07 11.33
CA ASN A 40 -4.52 7.42 11.90
C ASN A 40 -3.28 7.73 12.73
N GLY A 41 -3.03 9.02 12.87
CA GLY A 41 -2.10 9.55 13.86
C GLY A 41 -2.74 9.72 15.24
N MET A 42 -1.90 10.20 16.15
CA MET A 42 -2.29 10.61 17.49
C MET A 42 -3.42 11.65 17.45
N PHE A 43 -4.20 11.73 18.52
CA PHE A 43 -5.33 12.64 18.75
C PHE A 43 -6.52 12.49 17.79
N THR A 44 -6.56 11.39 17.05
CA THR A 44 -7.74 11.05 16.25
C THR A 44 -8.74 10.32 17.14
N THR A 45 -9.97 10.82 17.25
CA THR A 45 -11.07 10.08 17.88
C THR A 45 -11.61 9.01 16.93
N LEU A 46 -12.38 8.05 17.46
CA LEU A 46 -13.02 7.05 16.59
C LEU A 46 -13.95 7.67 15.53
N ASP A 47 -14.62 8.78 15.85
CA ASP A 47 -15.49 9.47 14.88
C ASP A 47 -14.65 10.22 13.84
N ASN A 48 -13.58 10.92 14.24
CA ASN A 48 -12.65 11.53 13.28
C ASN A 48 -11.97 10.48 12.39
N PHE A 49 -11.70 9.28 12.90
CA PHE A 49 -11.18 8.17 12.10
C PHE A 49 -12.18 7.73 11.01
N ARG A 50 -13.48 7.67 11.34
CA ARG A 50 -14.54 7.36 10.36
C ARG A 50 -14.69 8.47 9.33
N ASP A 51 -14.59 9.73 9.75
CA ASP A 51 -14.62 10.88 8.84
C ASP A 51 -13.41 10.88 7.90
N ASN A 52 -12.22 10.53 8.40
CA ASN A 52 -11.03 10.35 7.58
C ASN A 52 -11.25 9.29 6.49
N LEU A 53 -11.81 8.13 6.85
CA LEU A 53 -12.14 7.08 5.86
C LEU A 53 -13.16 7.56 4.83
N PHE A 54 -14.18 8.31 5.23
CA PHE A 54 -15.17 8.90 4.31
C PHE A 54 -14.52 9.87 3.33
N TRP A 55 -13.65 10.77 3.80
CA TRP A 55 -12.95 11.71 2.93
C TRP A 55 -11.91 11.05 2.03
N LEU A 56 -11.24 9.99 2.50
CA LEU A 56 -10.38 9.16 1.65
C LEU A 56 -11.18 8.40 0.58
N ASP A 57 -12.42 7.98 0.87
CA ASP A 57 -13.32 7.37 -0.12
C ASP A 57 -13.68 8.35 -1.24
N ASN A 58 -13.97 9.60 -0.86
CA ASN A 58 -14.22 10.69 -1.80
C ASN A 58 -12.96 11.03 -2.60
N PHE A 59 -11.81 11.17 -1.94
CA PHE A 59 -10.51 11.40 -2.59
C PHE A 59 -10.19 10.33 -3.63
N GLN A 60 -10.37 9.05 -3.29
CA GLN A 60 -10.17 7.97 -4.25
C GLN A 60 -11.11 8.09 -5.45
N TYR A 61 -12.37 8.47 -5.21
CA TYR A 61 -13.35 8.63 -6.27
C TYR A 61 -13.06 9.83 -7.18
N THR A 62 -12.53 10.93 -6.65
CA THR A 62 -12.30 12.17 -7.42
C THR A 62 -10.90 12.21 -8.04
N GLU A 63 -9.86 11.96 -7.25
CA GLU A 63 -8.45 12.17 -7.63
C GLU A 63 -7.82 10.92 -8.27
N LEU A 64 -8.32 9.72 -7.92
CA LEU A 64 -7.82 8.42 -8.39
C LEU A 64 -8.83 7.69 -9.30
N SER A 65 -9.74 8.45 -9.92
CA SER A 65 -10.82 7.96 -10.78
C SER A 65 -10.37 7.18 -12.01
N SER A 66 -9.10 7.30 -12.41
CA SER A 66 -8.49 6.52 -13.49
C SER A 66 -8.30 5.04 -13.15
N PHE A 67 -8.36 4.66 -11.88
CA PHE A 67 -8.24 3.27 -11.44
C PHE A 67 -9.60 2.72 -11.04
N GLN A 68 -9.85 1.45 -11.36
CA GLN A 68 -11.07 0.79 -10.89
C GLN A 68 -11.06 0.74 -9.36
N LYS A 69 -12.08 1.31 -8.73
CA LYS A 69 -12.21 1.29 -7.28
C LYS A 69 -12.62 -0.10 -6.81
N GLY A 70 -11.90 -0.64 -5.82
CA GLY A 70 -12.30 -1.84 -5.08
C GLY A 70 -13.40 -1.54 -4.05
N ILE A 71 -13.37 -2.21 -2.90
CA ILE A 71 -14.26 -1.83 -1.78
C ILE A 71 -13.84 -0.47 -1.21
N LYS A 72 -14.74 0.14 -0.41
CA LYS A 72 -14.46 1.40 0.30
C LYS A 72 -13.18 1.30 1.13
N PRO A 73 -12.41 2.40 1.29
CA PRO A 73 -11.28 2.46 2.19
C PRO A 73 -11.60 1.91 3.57
N THR A 74 -10.64 1.19 4.11
CA THR A 74 -10.68 0.65 5.46
C THR A 74 -9.38 0.99 6.17
N GLY A 75 -9.22 0.57 7.41
CA GLY A 75 -8.03 0.91 8.16
C GLY A 75 -7.98 0.34 9.56
N SER A 76 -6.91 0.73 10.25
CA SER A 76 -6.78 0.50 11.68
C SER A 76 -6.89 1.80 12.44
N TYR A 77 -7.75 1.78 13.47
CA TYR A 77 -7.84 2.85 14.44
C TYR A 77 -6.86 2.55 15.56
N ASN A 78 -5.85 3.40 15.73
CA ASN A 78 -4.89 3.29 16.82
C ASN A 78 -5.36 4.15 17.99
N LYS A 79 -5.45 3.53 19.16
CA LYS A 79 -5.95 4.15 20.38
C LYS A 79 -4.74 4.37 21.28
N ASP A 80 -3.90 5.36 20.97
CA ASP A 80 -2.67 5.63 21.72
C ASP A 80 -2.95 6.28 23.11
N GLU A 81 -3.90 5.74 23.89
CA GLU A 81 -4.35 6.31 25.17
C GLU A 81 -3.20 6.59 26.12
N ASP A 82 -2.22 5.69 26.24
CA ASP A 82 -1.03 5.90 27.09
C ASP A 82 -0.28 7.19 26.75
N LEU A 83 -0.07 7.44 25.45
CA LEU A 83 0.70 8.59 24.97
C LEU A 83 -0.10 9.88 25.07
N HIS A 84 -1.39 9.80 24.74
CA HIS A 84 -2.33 10.90 24.92
C HIS A 84 -2.45 11.27 26.40
N LEU A 85 -2.50 10.29 27.31
CA LEU A 85 -2.55 10.50 28.76
C LEU A 85 -1.26 11.14 29.26
N GLN A 86 -0.08 10.67 28.84
CA GLN A 86 1.19 11.31 29.20
C GLN A 86 1.26 12.77 28.73
N ILE A 87 0.86 13.03 27.48
CA ILE A 87 0.80 14.39 26.93
C ILE A 87 -0.19 15.26 27.71
N TYR A 88 -1.35 14.71 28.05
CA TYR A 88 -2.37 15.39 28.85
C TYR A 88 -1.87 15.69 30.27
N GLU A 89 -1.22 14.74 30.95
CA GLU A 89 -0.64 14.91 32.28
C GLU A 89 0.45 15.99 32.29
N ILE A 90 1.37 15.96 31.31
CA ILE A 90 2.42 16.97 31.17
C ILE A 90 1.82 18.34 30.92
N ALA A 91 0.80 18.42 30.05
CA ALA A 91 0.10 19.67 29.80
C ALA A 91 -0.61 20.18 31.07
N GLN A 92 -1.30 19.31 31.82
CA GLN A 92 -1.91 19.70 33.08
C GLN A 92 -0.88 20.20 34.09
N GLN A 93 0.27 19.54 34.24
CA GLN A 93 1.31 19.96 35.17
C GLN A 93 1.96 21.30 34.78
N LYS A 94 2.37 21.44 33.52
CA LYS A 94 3.05 22.66 33.04
C LYS A 94 2.15 23.88 33.02
N TYR A 95 0.84 23.68 32.92
CA TYR A 95 -0.12 24.74 32.67
C TYR A 95 -1.27 24.81 33.69
N ALA A 96 -1.14 24.11 34.83
CA ALA A 96 -2.12 24.10 35.91
C ALA A 96 -2.44 25.51 36.43
N ASP A 97 -1.42 26.37 36.46
CA ASP A 97 -1.52 27.73 37.02
C ASP A 97 -1.94 28.78 35.97
N LEU A 98 -2.20 28.37 34.72
CA LEU A 98 -2.66 29.30 33.71
C LEU A 98 -4.09 29.77 34.04
N PRO A 99 -4.37 31.08 33.97
CA PRO A 99 -5.73 31.57 34.02
C PRO A 99 -6.57 30.90 32.92
N ILE A 100 -7.78 30.44 33.27
CA ILE A 100 -8.73 29.77 32.35
C ILE A 100 -9.05 30.64 31.12
N PHE A 101 -8.87 31.96 31.24
CA PHE A 101 -9.09 32.92 30.16
C PHE A 101 -7.81 33.33 29.41
N SER A 102 -6.65 32.76 29.74
CA SER A 102 -5.40 33.06 29.05
C SER A 102 -5.40 32.45 27.65
N LYS A 103 -4.87 33.19 26.65
CA LYS A 103 -4.71 32.69 25.28
C LYS A 103 -3.99 31.33 25.25
N LYS A 104 -2.95 31.16 26.09
CA LYS A 104 -2.16 29.93 26.21
C LYS A 104 -3.01 28.73 26.67
N TYR A 105 -3.89 28.92 27.66
CA TYR A 105 -4.81 27.88 28.14
C TYR A 105 -5.82 27.45 27.06
N TYR A 106 -6.41 28.41 26.34
CA TYR A 106 -7.33 28.12 25.23
C TYR A 106 -6.67 27.31 24.11
N VAL A 107 -5.45 27.70 23.73
CA VAL A 107 -4.61 27.03 22.73
C VAL A 107 -4.33 25.58 23.13
N ILE A 108 -3.86 25.33 24.35
CA ILE A 108 -3.56 23.98 24.86
C ILE A 108 -4.80 23.09 24.84
N LYS A 109 -5.95 23.63 25.28
CA LYS A 109 -7.21 22.89 25.27
C LYS A 109 -7.69 22.56 23.86
N ALA A 110 -7.47 23.46 22.89
CA ALA A 110 -7.81 23.22 21.49
C ALA A 110 -6.97 22.08 20.88
N ILE A 111 -5.67 22.04 21.19
CA ILE A 111 -4.74 20.98 20.78
C ILE A 111 -5.15 19.62 21.37
N LEU A 112 -5.39 19.57 22.69
CA LEU A 112 -5.71 18.32 23.40
C LEU A 112 -7.12 17.80 23.13
N GLY A 113 -8.05 18.68 22.74
CA GLY A 113 -9.44 18.34 22.42
C GLY A 113 -9.71 17.99 20.96
N GLY A 114 -8.68 17.99 20.10
CA GLY A 114 -8.81 17.67 18.68
C GLY A 114 -9.67 18.65 17.87
N ASN A 115 -9.92 19.86 18.39
CA ASN A 115 -10.80 20.85 17.78
C ASN A 115 -10.02 22.16 17.57
N LEU A 116 -9.13 22.15 16.57
CA LEU A 116 -8.27 23.27 16.21
C LEU A 116 -8.92 24.13 15.11
N GLY A 117 -10.18 24.50 15.33
CA GLY A 117 -10.84 25.52 14.52
C GLY A 117 -10.27 26.90 14.79
N SER A 118 -9.65 27.49 13.76
CA SER A 118 -9.18 28.88 13.65
C SER A 118 -8.27 29.43 14.76
N LEU A 119 -6.96 29.28 14.60
CA LEU A 119 -5.95 29.98 15.39
C LEU A 119 -5.36 31.15 14.58
N SER A 120 -5.25 32.34 15.17
CA SER A 120 -4.50 33.46 14.57
C SER A 120 -2.99 33.17 14.51
N SER A 121 -2.24 33.92 13.69
CA SER A 121 -0.79 33.74 13.56
C SER A 121 -0.04 33.90 14.90
N GLU A 122 -0.50 34.80 15.78
CA GLU A 122 0.05 34.99 17.12
C GLU A 122 -0.25 33.78 18.03
N GLU A 123 -1.42 33.16 17.89
CA GLU A 123 -1.77 31.94 18.62
C GLU A 123 -0.98 30.73 18.10
N VAL A 124 -0.63 30.70 16.81
CA VAL A 124 0.21 29.64 16.22
C VAL A 124 1.65 29.68 16.76
N GLU A 125 2.26 30.85 16.92
CA GLU A 125 3.59 30.94 17.57
C GLU A 125 3.54 30.44 19.03
N MET A 126 2.44 30.74 19.73
CA MET A 126 2.20 30.27 21.08
C MET A 126 1.97 28.74 21.13
N VAL A 127 1.27 28.19 20.14
CA VAL A 127 1.09 26.74 19.94
C VAL A 127 2.44 26.07 19.74
N GLU A 128 3.32 26.61 18.89
CA GLU A 128 4.63 26.02 18.59
C GLU A 128 5.47 25.87 19.86
N ALA A 129 5.58 26.94 20.66
CA ALA A 129 6.32 26.90 21.93
C ALA A 129 5.72 25.91 22.93
N VAL A 130 4.39 25.90 23.06
CA VAL A 130 3.67 24.97 23.95
C VAL A 130 3.89 23.51 23.55
N LEU A 131 3.77 23.21 22.25
CA LEU A 131 3.94 21.86 21.72
C LEU A 131 5.38 21.40 21.89
N GLN A 132 6.37 22.26 21.66
CA GLN A 132 7.78 21.94 21.91
C GLN A 132 7.99 21.53 23.38
N GLU A 133 7.43 22.28 24.33
CA GLU A 133 7.56 21.96 25.74
C GLU A 133 6.87 20.64 26.13
N ILE A 134 5.66 20.38 25.63
CA ILE A 134 4.89 19.17 25.93
C ILE A 134 5.59 17.94 25.34
N PHE A 135 5.93 18.01 24.06
CA PHE A 135 6.46 16.86 23.32
C PHE A 135 7.89 16.55 23.75
N SER A 136 8.70 17.54 24.17
CA SER A 136 10.06 17.28 24.68
C SER A 136 10.12 16.31 25.87
N ALA A 137 8.99 16.10 26.58
CA ALA A 137 8.90 15.24 27.75
C ALA A 137 8.29 13.85 27.45
N VAL A 138 8.07 13.49 26.19
CA VAL A 138 7.35 12.27 25.79
C VAL A 138 8.11 11.48 24.71
N ASP A 139 8.09 10.15 24.78
CA ASP A 139 8.59 9.29 23.69
C ASP A 139 7.55 9.15 22.57
N PHE A 140 7.76 9.92 21.50
CA PHE A 140 6.86 10.01 20.34
C PHE A 140 6.96 8.81 19.37
N LYS A 141 7.96 7.92 19.52
CA LYS A 141 8.23 6.81 18.58
C LYS A 141 7.49 5.51 18.89
N ARG A 142 6.63 5.49 19.92
CA ARG A 142 6.05 4.24 20.44
C ARG A 142 5.03 3.63 19.46
N LEU A 143 5.30 2.38 19.06
CA LEU A 143 4.34 1.48 18.44
C LEU A 143 3.63 0.67 19.53
N ASN A 144 2.31 0.59 19.49
CA ASN A 144 1.55 -0.30 20.37
C ASN A 144 1.40 -1.68 19.70
N ASP A 145 1.89 -2.73 20.35
CA ASP A 145 1.87 -4.11 19.83
C ASP A 145 0.47 -4.63 19.53
N THR A 146 -0.54 -4.20 20.30
CA THR A 146 -1.93 -4.63 20.10
C THR A 146 -2.51 -3.94 18.86
N ASP A 147 -2.33 -2.63 18.75
CA ASP A 147 -2.82 -1.86 17.60
C ASP A 147 -2.11 -2.25 16.31
N TYR A 148 -0.80 -2.50 16.37
CA TYR A 148 -0.03 -3.02 15.25
C TYR A 148 -0.55 -4.38 14.78
N ARG A 149 -0.75 -5.34 15.70
CA ARG A 149 -1.28 -6.67 15.36
C ARG A 149 -2.69 -6.58 14.76
N ASN A 150 -3.54 -5.71 15.29
CA ASN A 150 -4.87 -5.46 14.74
C ASN A 150 -4.80 -4.87 13.33
N ALA A 151 -3.91 -3.90 13.09
CA ALA A 151 -3.69 -3.31 11.78
C ALA A 151 -3.20 -4.35 10.77
N TYR A 152 -2.21 -5.15 11.17
CA TYR A 152 -1.65 -6.22 10.35
C TYR A 152 -2.71 -7.23 9.92
N GLN A 153 -3.53 -7.75 10.84
CA GLN A 153 -4.59 -8.71 10.51
C GLN A 153 -5.64 -8.14 9.55
N LYS A 154 -6.04 -6.87 9.74
CA LYS A 154 -6.96 -6.19 8.82
C LYS A 154 -6.34 -5.98 7.44
N LEU A 155 -5.05 -5.64 7.37
CA LEU A 155 -4.34 -5.49 6.11
C LEU A 155 -4.21 -6.82 5.38
N LEU A 156 -3.88 -7.92 6.07
CA LEU A 156 -3.85 -9.26 5.48
C LEU A 156 -5.19 -9.64 4.84
N PHE A 157 -6.31 -9.33 5.50
CA PHE A 157 -7.63 -9.56 4.93
C PHE A 157 -7.84 -8.80 3.61
N GLN A 158 -7.31 -7.58 3.49
CA GLN A 158 -7.34 -6.84 2.23
C GLN A 158 -6.42 -7.47 1.17
N LEU A 159 -5.20 -7.87 1.54
CA LEU A 159 -4.24 -8.47 0.60
C LEU A 159 -4.73 -9.80 0.03
N HIS A 160 -5.49 -10.60 0.79
CA HIS A 160 -6.09 -11.85 0.28
C HIS A 160 -7.11 -11.63 -0.84
N SER A 161 -7.62 -10.40 -1.01
CA SER A 161 -8.44 -10.05 -2.17
C SER A 161 -7.61 -9.71 -3.41
N CYS A 162 -6.29 -9.69 -3.31
CA CYS A 162 -5.35 -9.47 -4.41
C CYS A 162 -5.57 -8.17 -5.17
N ASN A 163 -6.10 -7.16 -4.47
CA ASN A 163 -6.23 -5.80 -4.99
C ASN A 163 -4.89 -5.08 -4.85
N ARG A 164 -4.72 -4.00 -5.60
CA ARG A 164 -3.66 -3.02 -5.36
C ARG A 164 -3.98 -2.23 -4.10
N ILE A 165 -3.04 -2.16 -3.18
CA ILE A 165 -3.22 -1.47 -1.91
C ILE A 165 -2.30 -0.27 -1.85
N ILE A 166 -2.82 0.85 -1.34
CA ILE A 166 -2.02 1.98 -0.89
C ILE A 166 -2.25 2.15 0.61
N LEU A 167 -1.18 1.95 1.38
CA LEU A 167 -1.14 2.27 2.80
C LEU A 167 -1.07 3.79 2.94
N ILE A 168 -2.03 4.37 3.65
CA ILE A 168 -2.07 5.80 3.96
C ILE A 168 -1.71 5.96 5.43
N GLY A 169 -0.52 6.50 5.70
CA GLY A 169 -0.11 6.89 7.04
C GLY A 169 -0.28 8.38 7.22
N HIS A 170 -0.88 8.81 8.32
CA HIS A 170 -0.93 10.24 8.69
C HIS A 170 -0.29 10.45 10.07
N SER A 171 0.60 11.45 10.17
CA SER A 171 1.25 11.79 11.45
C SER A 171 1.90 10.55 12.08
N GLN A 172 1.68 10.27 13.37
CA GLN A 172 2.18 9.07 14.06
C GLN A 172 1.79 7.74 13.38
N GLY A 173 0.68 7.68 12.64
CA GLY A 173 0.25 6.48 11.92
C GLY A 173 1.30 5.96 10.92
N ASN A 174 2.22 6.82 10.50
CA ASN A 174 3.35 6.44 9.63
C ASN A 174 4.33 5.46 10.27
N TYR A 175 4.47 5.41 11.60
CA TYR A 175 5.28 4.35 12.23
C TYR A 175 4.69 2.98 11.92
N TYR A 176 3.36 2.85 12.02
CA TYR A 176 2.65 1.60 11.76
C TYR A 176 2.69 1.26 10.28
N THR A 177 2.40 2.20 9.38
CA THR A 177 2.42 1.90 7.94
C THR A 177 3.83 1.61 7.43
N ASN A 178 4.88 2.22 7.98
CA ASN A 178 6.27 1.85 7.67
C ASN A 178 6.55 0.40 8.06
N SER A 179 6.22 0.00 9.29
CA SER A 179 6.42 -1.37 9.77
C SER A 179 5.58 -2.38 8.99
N LEU A 180 4.32 -2.06 8.67
CA LEU A 180 3.47 -2.93 7.87
C LEU A 180 3.98 -3.07 6.44
N PHE A 181 4.46 -1.99 5.83
CA PHE A 181 5.03 -2.04 4.48
C PHE A 181 6.25 -2.97 4.42
N ASP A 182 7.17 -2.81 5.38
CA ASP A 182 8.36 -3.65 5.54
C ASP A 182 7.99 -5.13 5.77
N GLU A 183 7.05 -5.39 6.68
CA GLU A 183 6.56 -6.73 7.02
C GLU A 183 5.90 -7.42 5.83
N ILE A 184 5.04 -6.73 5.09
CA ILE A 184 4.33 -7.30 3.94
C ILE A 184 5.33 -7.63 2.83
N LEU A 185 6.24 -6.72 2.47
CA LEU A 185 7.20 -7.01 1.41
C LEU A 185 8.18 -8.12 1.80
N SER A 186 8.53 -8.23 3.08
CA SER A 186 9.44 -9.28 3.55
C SER A 186 8.80 -10.66 3.59
N ASN A 187 7.54 -10.76 4.05
CA ASN A 187 6.99 -12.02 4.53
C ASN A 187 5.66 -12.43 3.89
N TYR A 188 4.95 -11.51 3.21
CA TYR A 188 3.64 -11.85 2.67
C TYR A 188 3.76 -12.74 1.43
N GLN A 189 3.01 -13.84 1.48
CA GLN A 189 2.82 -14.76 0.36
C GLN A 189 1.36 -14.70 -0.08
N TYR A 190 1.14 -14.44 -1.37
CA TYR A 190 -0.18 -14.54 -1.99
C TYR A 190 -0.71 -15.98 -1.90
N SER A 191 -2.03 -16.16 -2.00
CA SER A 191 -2.68 -17.46 -1.82
C SER A 191 -2.19 -18.56 -2.78
N ASP A 192 -1.60 -18.18 -3.91
CA ASP A 192 -1.06 -19.07 -4.93
C ASP A 192 0.48 -19.23 -4.85
N GLY A 193 1.10 -18.73 -3.78
CA GLY A 193 2.49 -18.99 -3.44
C GLY A 193 3.49 -17.89 -3.85
N TYR A 194 3.06 -16.89 -4.62
CA TYR A 194 3.95 -15.78 -5.00
C TYR A 194 4.27 -14.89 -3.79
N LEU A 195 5.49 -14.37 -3.75
CA LEU A 195 5.93 -13.46 -2.68
C LEU A 195 5.67 -12.00 -3.05
N ALA A 196 5.31 -11.19 -2.06
CA ALA A 196 5.13 -9.75 -2.23
C ALA A 196 6.42 -9.01 -2.61
N SER A 197 7.59 -9.51 -2.21
CA SER A 197 8.88 -8.96 -2.62
C SER A 197 9.11 -9.05 -4.14
N ASP A 198 8.65 -10.12 -4.78
CA ASP A 198 8.78 -10.31 -6.24
C ASP A 198 7.66 -9.62 -7.02
N TYR A 199 6.49 -9.48 -6.40
CA TYR A 199 5.27 -8.94 -7.04
C TYR A 199 4.57 -7.93 -6.12
N PRO A 200 5.20 -6.78 -5.84
CA PRO A 200 4.67 -5.84 -4.87
C PRO A 200 3.43 -5.14 -5.41
N MET A 201 2.25 -5.52 -4.90
CA MET A 201 0.98 -4.82 -5.13
C MET A 201 0.55 -3.94 -3.95
N VAL A 202 1.52 -3.48 -3.17
CA VAL A 202 1.33 -2.58 -2.05
C VAL A 202 2.24 -1.37 -2.21
N GLY A 203 1.70 -0.17 -1.98
CA GLY A 203 2.43 1.09 -1.95
C GLY A 203 2.21 1.81 -0.63
N LEU A 204 3.02 2.82 -0.36
CA LEU A 204 2.94 3.64 0.85
C LEU A 204 2.84 5.11 0.48
N ALA A 205 1.83 5.79 0.99
CA ALA A 205 1.69 7.23 0.96
C ALA A 205 1.75 7.77 2.39
N SER A 206 2.92 8.33 2.70
CA SER A 206 3.24 8.89 4.00
C SER A 206 2.91 10.36 4.05
N ILE A 207 1.86 10.71 4.77
CA ILE A 207 1.38 12.08 4.92
C ILE A 207 1.79 12.60 6.30
N ALA A 208 2.39 13.78 6.36
CA ALA A 208 2.85 14.39 7.61
C ALA A 208 3.74 13.44 8.44
N THR A 209 4.72 12.76 7.82
CA THR A 209 5.46 11.70 8.54
C THR A 209 6.47 12.23 9.55
N PRO A 210 6.50 11.69 10.78
CA PRO A 210 7.51 11.99 11.79
C PRO A 210 8.78 11.15 11.68
N THR A 211 8.83 10.21 10.74
CA THR A 211 9.97 9.31 10.59
C THR A 211 11.09 10.00 9.81
N LEU A 212 12.35 9.55 10.01
CA LEU A 212 13.51 10.01 9.25
C LEU A 212 13.73 9.19 7.96
N SER A 213 13.09 8.02 7.88
CA SER A 213 13.10 7.11 6.75
C SER A 213 11.67 6.60 6.51
N LEU A 214 11.39 6.10 5.32
CA LEU A 214 10.08 5.62 4.91
C LEU A 214 10.17 4.13 4.56
N GLY A 215 9.11 3.36 4.77
CA GLY A 215 9.04 1.95 4.37
C GLY A 215 9.92 0.98 5.18
N GLY A 216 10.37 1.37 6.38
CA GLY A 216 11.17 0.49 7.25
C GLY A 216 12.56 0.21 6.70
N ASN A 217 13.02 -1.04 6.80
CA ASN A 217 14.36 -1.43 6.33
C ASN A 217 14.45 -1.54 4.81
N LEU A 218 13.33 -1.87 4.16
CA LEU A 218 13.22 -2.04 2.70
C LEU A 218 12.91 -0.73 1.96
N GLY A 219 12.80 0.39 2.68
CA GLY A 219 12.45 1.70 2.13
C GLY A 219 13.26 2.12 0.91
N ASP A 220 14.58 1.95 0.96
CA ASP A 220 15.49 2.36 -0.12
C ASP A 220 15.33 1.48 -1.36
N GLU A 221 15.11 0.17 -1.17
CA GLU A 221 14.90 -0.81 -2.26
C GLU A 221 13.59 -0.53 -3.00
N TYR A 222 12.52 -0.25 -2.26
CA TYR A 222 11.16 -0.03 -2.79
C TYR A 222 10.76 1.46 -2.82
N ARG A 223 11.73 2.37 -2.87
CA ARG A 223 11.51 3.83 -2.87
C ARG A 223 10.52 4.33 -3.92
N HIS A 224 10.33 3.58 -5.00
CA HIS A 224 9.43 3.91 -6.10
C HIS A 224 7.95 3.57 -5.79
N LEU A 225 7.69 2.74 -4.78
CA LEU A 225 6.36 2.44 -4.25
C LEU A 225 5.96 3.37 -3.11
N ILE A 226 6.89 4.21 -2.64
CA ILE A 226 6.73 5.04 -1.46
C ILE A 226 6.66 6.51 -1.89
N SER A 227 5.71 7.23 -1.30
CA SER A 227 5.55 8.66 -1.47
C SER A 227 5.48 9.34 -0.11
N HIS A 228 5.90 10.59 -0.06
CA HIS A 228 5.87 11.41 1.14
C HIS A 228 5.35 12.80 0.81
N LEU A 229 4.45 13.32 1.65
CA LEU A 229 4.04 14.70 1.58
C LEU A 229 3.87 15.28 2.99
N THR A 230 4.69 16.29 3.29
CA THR A 230 4.53 17.12 4.49
C THR A 230 4.54 18.59 4.09
N LEU A 231 3.52 19.33 4.53
CA LEU A 231 3.40 20.75 4.26
C LEU A 231 4.47 21.54 5.04
N GLU A 232 5.00 22.60 4.43
CA GLU A 232 5.90 23.53 5.12
C GLU A 232 5.18 24.25 6.27
N GLN A 233 3.89 24.51 6.10
CA GLN A 233 3.03 25.17 7.09
C GLN A 233 2.47 24.23 8.14
N ASP A 234 2.81 22.92 8.10
CA ASP A 234 2.42 21.95 9.13
C ASP A 234 3.21 22.20 10.42
N GLN A 235 2.57 22.91 11.36
CA GLN A 235 3.18 23.36 12.61
C GLN A 235 3.48 22.20 13.55
N ILE A 236 2.63 21.18 13.57
CA ILE A 236 2.87 19.97 14.38
C ILE A 236 4.13 19.29 13.87
N MET A 237 4.25 19.13 12.55
CA MET A 237 5.42 18.49 11.95
C MET A 237 6.68 19.33 12.05
N ARG A 238 6.57 20.65 12.02
CA ARG A 238 7.67 21.56 12.34
C ARG A 238 8.20 21.33 13.74
N VAL A 239 7.31 21.26 14.75
CA VAL A 239 7.70 20.96 16.14
C VAL A 239 8.34 19.59 16.26
N VAL A 240 7.72 18.55 15.70
CA VAL A 240 8.27 17.19 15.72
C VAL A 240 9.67 17.15 15.09
N ARG A 241 9.88 17.87 13.98
CA ARG A 241 11.18 17.95 13.31
C ARG A 241 12.24 18.61 14.18
N ILE A 242 11.90 19.68 14.88
CA ILE A 242 12.82 20.40 15.79
C ILE A 242 13.22 19.51 16.97
N LEU A 243 12.27 18.79 17.57
CA LEU A 243 12.51 18.02 18.78
C LEU A 243 13.13 16.64 18.53
N PHE A 244 12.65 15.94 17.50
CA PHE A 244 12.93 14.51 17.30
C PHE A 244 13.59 14.19 15.96
N GLY A 245 13.62 15.17 15.05
CA GLY A 245 13.94 14.95 13.64
C GLY A 245 12.80 14.26 12.89
N SER A 246 12.67 14.58 11.60
CA SER A 246 11.74 13.92 10.67
C SER A 246 12.09 14.28 9.23
N MET A 247 11.54 13.54 8.27
CA MET A 247 11.62 13.84 6.83
C MET A 247 11.20 15.28 6.55
N PRO A 248 11.99 16.06 5.78
CA PRO A 248 11.72 17.48 5.54
C PRO A 248 10.33 17.69 4.91
N SER A 249 9.75 18.87 5.13
CA SER A 249 8.61 19.31 4.32
C SER A 249 9.03 19.42 2.86
N ASN A 250 8.13 19.06 1.96
CA ASN A 250 8.40 18.99 0.53
C ASN A 250 7.27 19.59 -0.32
N PHE A 251 6.30 20.24 0.31
CA PHE A 251 5.23 20.94 -0.39
C PHE A 251 4.87 22.24 0.36
N SER A 252 4.94 23.37 -0.34
CA SER A 252 4.65 24.68 0.25
C SER A 252 3.28 25.17 -0.20
N ILE A 253 2.30 25.04 0.69
CA ILE A 253 1.01 25.70 0.54
C ILE A 253 0.33 25.85 1.90
N SER A 254 -0.25 27.01 2.14
CA SER A 254 -1.06 27.23 3.33
C SER A 254 -2.36 26.43 3.22
N SER A 255 -2.74 25.77 4.32
CA SER A 255 -4.07 25.19 4.45
C SER A 255 -5.14 26.29 4.51
N LEU A 256 -6.26 26.08 3.82
CA LEU A 256 -7.37 27.04 3.75
C LEU A 256 -8.31 26.93 4.95
N PHE A 257 -8.32 25.77 5.63
CA PHE A 257 -9.33 25.41 6.62
C PHE A 257 -8.75 24.94 7.96
N ASP A 258 -7.43 24.82 8.06
CA ASP A 258 -6.72 24.40 9.27
C ASP A 258 -5.42 25.20 9.45
N TYR A 259 -5.38 26.05 10.47
CA TYR A 259 -4.25 26.93 10.75
C TYR A 259 -3.02 26.20 11.29
N THR A 260 -3.18 24.98 11.79
CA THR A 260 -2.05 24.14 12.18
C THR A 260 -1.38 23.46 10.98
N GLY A 261 -2.08 23.39 9.84
CA GLY A 261 -1.57 22.74 8.63
C GLY A 261 -1.45 21.22 8.75
N HIS A 262 -2.01 20.59 9.79
CA HIS A 262 -1.74 19.19 10.13
C HIS A 262 -2.91 18.23 9.90
N SER A 263 -4.16 18.68 10.00
CA SER A 263 -5.37 17.87 9.82
C SER A 263 -5.35 17.12 8.49
N LEU A 264 -5.49 15.79 8.51
CA LEU A 264 -5.52 14.98 7.28
C LEU A 264 -6.61 15.49 6.33
N ILE A 265 -7.82 15.72 6.83
CA ILE A 265 -8.95 16.15 6.01
C ILE A 265 -8.72 17.56 5.48
N ASP A 266 -8.54 18.55 6.36
CA ASP A 266 -8.61 19.96 5.98
C ASP A 266 -7.33 20.48 5.33
N SER A 267 -6.17 19.99 5.77
CA SER A 267 -4.88 20.45 5.25
C SER A 267 -4.42 19.66 4.03
N TYR A 268 -4.68 18.35 4.00
CA TYR A 268 -4.12 17.46 2.97
C TYR A 268 -5.16 17.00 1.93
N ILE A 269 -6.33 16.53 2.35
CA ILE A 269 -7.29 15.87 1.44
C ILE A 269 -8.28 16.84 0.78
N ARG A 270 -8.77 17.86 1.50
CA ARG A 270 -9.73 18.85 0.98
C ARG A 270 -9.06 20.03 0.27
N ASN A 271 -7.75 20.18 0.39
CA ASN A 271 -6.98 21.22 -0.27
C ASN A 271 -6.61 20.74 -1.69
N PRO A 272 -7.22 21.25 -2.78
CA PRO A 272 -7.11 20.61 -4.10
C PRO A 272 -5.69 20.51 -4.66
N PRO A 273 -4.83 21.55 -4.56
CA PRO A 273 -3.41 21.41 -4.93
C PRO A 273 -2.68 20.30 -4.16
N VAL A 274 -2.95 20.15 -2.87
CA VAL A 274 -2.31 19.12 -2.02
C VAL A 274 -2.83 17.74 -2.39
N ALA A 275 -4.15 17.59 -2.50
CA ALA A 275 -4.79 16.35 -2.91
C ALA A 275 -4.30 15.91 -4.30
N ASN A 276 -4.14 16.85 -5.23
CA ASN A 276 -3.60 16.55 -6.55
C ASN A 276 -2.14 16.05 -6.47
N GLN A 277 -1.30 16.65 -5.63
CA GLN A 277 0.06 16.17 -5.44
C GLN A 277 0.09 14.75 -4.85
N ILE A 278 -0.68 14.51 -3.77
CA ILE A 278 -0.81 13.17 -3.16
C ILE A 278 -1.28 12.16 -4.21
N SER A 279 -2.26 12.53 -5.04
CA SER A 279 -2.80 11.60 -6.05
C SER A 279 -1.82 11.30 -7.18
N ASN A 280 -1.01 12.28 -7.59
CA ASN A 280 0.07 12.09 -8.57
C ASN A 280 1.13 11.13 -8.03
N ASP A 281 1.54 11.31 -6.77
CA ASP A 281 2.53 10.44 -6.14
C ASP A 281 1.99 9.01 -5.95
N ILE A 282 0.70 8.86 -5.59
CA ILE A 282 0.02 7.56 -5.53
C ILE A 282 -0.06 6.92 -6.92
N LYS A 283 -0.43 7.67 -7.97
CA LYS A 283 -0.46 7.18 -9.36
C LYS A 283 0.91 6.66 -9.79
N GLN A 284 1.98 7.37 -9.44
CA GLN A 284 3.33 6.92 -9.70
C GLN A 284 3.64 5.61 -8.97
N SER A 285 3.36 5.52 -7.66
CA SER A 285 3.51 4.29 -6.88
C SER A 285 2.77 3.10 -7.52
N ILE A 286 1.50 3.28 -7.91
CA ILE A 286 0.69 2.25 -8.57
C ILE A 286 1.32 1.79 -9.89
N SER A 287 1.90 2.70 -10.66
CA SER A 287 2.55 2.35 -11.94
C SER A 287 3.78 1.46 -11.78
N TYR A 288 4.44 1.51 -10.63
CA TYR A 288 5.58 0.65 -10.31
C TYR A 288 5.19 -0.65 -9.57
N GLN A 289 3.97 -0.76 -9.07
CA GLN A 289 3.49 -2.01 -8.49
C GLN A 289 3.44 -3.11 -9.55
N VAL A 290 4.00 -4.28 -9.23
CA VAL A 290 4.09 -5.40 -10.16
C VAL A 290 3.05 -6.45 -9.78
N PRO A 291 2.07 -6.74 -10.65
CA PRO A 291 1.09 -7.78 -10.35
C PRO A 291 1.75 -9.15 -10.42
N PHE A 292 1.34 -10.05 -9.53
CA PHE A 292 1.68 -11.47 -9.64
C PHE A 292 1.16 -12.05 -10.96
N PRO A 293 1.57 -13.27 -11.36
CA PRO A 293 1.17 -13.84 -12.64
C PRO A 293 -0.35 -13.91 -12.85
N LEU A 294 -0.81 -13.29 -13.93
CA LEU A 294 -2.21 -13.01 -14.28
C LEU A 294 -2.83 -14.11 -15.14
N PHE A 295 -2.06 -15.08 -15.59
CA PHE A 295 -2.51 -15.98 -16.67
C PHE A 295 -3.79 -16.76 -16.34
N GLU A 296 -4.20 -16.93 -15.08
CA GLU A 296 -5.46 -17.61 -14.71
C GLU A 296 -6.71 -16.69 -14.72
N GLN A 297 -6.60 -15.44 -15.19
CA GLN A 297 -7.73 -14.49 -15.28
C GLN A 297 -8.85 -14.95 -16.22
N HIS A 298 -8.48 -15.40 -17.42
CA HIS A 298 -9.43 -15.75 -18.47
C HIS A 298 -9.09 -17.11 -19.06
N PRO A 299 -9.81 -18.19 -18.69
CA PRO A 299 -9.74 -19.44 -19.45
C PRO A 299 -10.26 -19.21 -20.87
N VAL A 300 -9.57 -19.77 -21.87
CA VAL A 300 -9.91 -19.57 -23.28
C VAL A 300 -10.04 -20.87 -24.06
N SER A 301 -10.94 -20.88 -25.04
CA SER A 301 -11.07 -21.97 -26.01
C SER A 301 -10.19 -21.66 -27.23
N SER A 302 -8.89 -21.93 -27.10
CA SER A 302 -7.89 -21.73 -28.16
C SER A 302 -7.05 -22.99 -28.35
N THR A 303 -6.55 -23.24 -29.56
CA THR A 303 -5.55 -24.31 -29.81
C THR A 303 -4.16 -23.91 -29.30
N ALA A 304 -3.91 -22.61 -29.16
CA ALA A 304 -2.63 -22.04 -28.74
C ALA A 304 -2.54 -21.88 -27.21
N PHE A 305 -3.58 -21.31 -26.62
CA PHE A 305 -3.59 -20.86 -25.23
C PHE A 305 -4.64 -21.63 -24.42
N SER A 306 -4.30 -21.92 -23.17
CA SER A 306 -5.26 -22.44 -22.19
C SER A 306 -5.90 -21.30 -21.39
N HIS A 307 -5.10 -20.32 -21.00
CA HIS A 307 -5.54 -19.18 -20.22
C HIS A 307 -4.71 -17.94 -20.58
N ILE A 308 -5.32 -16.77 -20.40
CA ILE A 308 -4.72 -15.46 -20.63
C ILE A 308 -5.09 -14.51 -19.50
N GLY A 309 -4.29 -13.47 -19.29
CA GLY A 309 -4.61 -12.40 -18.36
C GLY A 309 -3.88 -11.11 -18.71
N TYR A 310 -4.47 -9.99 -18.31
CA TYR A 310 -3.95 -8.68 -18.66
C TYR A 310 -4.16 -7.70 -17.51
N SER A 311 -3.15 -6.88 -17.26
CA SER A 311 -3.27 -5.71 -16.39
C SER A 311 -3.29 -4.44 -17.24
N THR A 312 -4.36 -3.67 -17.12
CA THR A 312 -4.53 -2.37 -17.78
C THR A 312 -3.70 -1.28 -17.10
N ILE A 313 -3.32 -1.48 -15.83
CA ILE A 313 -2.49 -0.54 -15.08
C ILE A 313 -1.03 -0.60 -15.54
N ASN A 314 -0.45 -1.80 -15.66
CA ASN A 314 0.96 -1.96 -16.05
C ASN A 314 1.16 -2.36 -17.51
N ASN A 315 0.09 -2.54 -18.30
CA ASN A 315 0.14 -3.01 -19.68
C ASN A 315 0.92 -4.33 -19.82
N VAL A 316 0.67 -5.29 -18.92
CA VAL A 316 1.31 -6.60 -18.94
C VAL A 316 0.31 -7.68 -19.33
N LEU A 317 0.70 -8.52 -20.29
CA LEU A 317 -0.08 -9.63 -20.82
C LEU A 317 0.58 -10.96 -20.45
N ASP A 318 -0.12 -11.79 -19.69
CA ASP A 318 0.32 -13.13 -19.35
C ASP A 318 -0.42 -14.16 -20.18
N LEU A 319 0.34 -15.05 -20.83
CA LEU A 319 -0.19 -16.11 -21.69
C LEU A 319 0.26 -17.48 -21.17
N LYS A 320 -0.70 -18.37 -20.88
CA LYS A 320 -0.45 -19.78 -20.58
C LYS A 320 -0.76 -20.62 -21.82
N PHE A 321 0.28 -21.09 -22.48
CA PHE A 321 0.17 -21.95 -23.66
C PHE A 321 -0.47 -23.30 -23.30
N LYS A 322 -1.06 -23.99 -24.28
CA LYS A 322 -1.57 -25.36 -24.10
C LYS A 322 -0.49 -26.35 -23.68
N SER A 323 0.77 -26.08 -24.02
CA SER A 323 1.94 -26.83 -23.54
C SER A 323 2.23 -26.67 -22.05
N GLY A 324 1.58 -25.73 -21.37
CA GLY A 324 1.79 -25.40 -19.95
C GLY A 324 2.81 -24.28 -19.70
N SER A 325 3.60 -23.88 -20.70
CA SER A 325 4.53 -22.75 -20.56
C SER A 325 3.78 -21.43 -20.38
N VAL A 326 4.30 -20.58 -19.49
CA VAL A 326 3.74 -19.25 -19.19
C VAL A 326 4.74 -18.16 -19.58
N TYR A 327 4.26 -17.14 -20.27
CA TYR A 327 5.04 -15.96 -20.64
C TYR A 327 4.31 -14.69 -20.26
N ARG A 328 5.07 -13.69 -19.77
CA ARG A 328 4.63 -12.31 -19.59
C ARG A 328 5.21 -11.46 -20.71
N TYR A 329 4.35 -10.70 -21.38
CA TYR A 329 4.70 -9.68 -22.36
C TYR A 329 4.49 -8.31 -21.72
N TYR A 330 5.48 -7.43 -21.85
CA TYR A 330 5.47 -6.11 -21.24
C TYR A 330 5.10 -5.04 -22.25
N GLU A 331 4.51 -3.95 -21.76
CA GLU A 331 4.18 -2.76 -22.55
C GLU A 331 3.23 -3.05 -23.72
N VAL A 332 2.36 -4.06 -23.57
CA VAL A 332 1.34 -4.42 -24.57
C VAL A 332 0.19 -3.42 -24.46
N PRO A 333 -0.09 -2.57 -25.46
CA PRO A 333 -1.14 -1.55 -25.36
C PRO A 333 -2.54 -2.14 -25.24
N ILE A 334 -3.44 -1.42 -24.57
CA ILE A 334 -4.85 -1.84 -24.38
C ILE A 334 -5.53 -2.24 -25.69
N PRO A 335 -5.41 -1.48 -26.82
CA PRO A 335 -6.05 -1.89 -28.08
C PRO A 335 -5.52 -3.24 -28.63
N VAL A 336 -4.25 -3.57 -28.38
CA VAL A 336 -3.66 -4.85 -28.81
C VAL A 336 -4.21 -5.98 -27.95
N TRP A 337 -4.33 -5.77 -26.65
CA TRP A 337 -5.01 -6.71 -25.75
C TRP A 337 -6.47 -6.94 -26.16
N GLU A 338 -7.25 -5.88 -26.39
CA GLU A 338 -8.66 -6.01 -26.78
C GLU A 338 -8.81 -6.78 -28.10
N ASN A 339 -8.02 -6.43 -29.11
CA ASN A 339 -8.03 -7.13 -30.40
C ASN A 339 -7.61 -8.60 -30.26
N PHE A 340 -6.61 -8.90 -29.41
CA PHE A 340 -6.21 -10.27 -29.11
C PHE A 340 -7.34 -11.05 -28.41
N TYR A 341 -7.93 -10.48 -27.37
CA TYR A 341 -8.97 -11.08 -26.55
C TYR A 341 -10.22 -11.43 -27.38
N TYR A 342 -10.60 -10.56 -28.32
CA TYR A 342 -11.76 -10.74 -29.20
C TYR A 342 -11.42 -11.39 -30.56
N SER A 343 -10.17 -11.77 -30.80
CA SER A 343 -9.77 -12.37 -32.07
C SER A 343 -10.43 -13.73 -32.29
N THR A 344 -10.80 -14.03 -33.55
CA THR A 344 -11.34 -15.34 -33.95
C THR A 344 -10.25 -16.42 -33.98
N SER A 345 -8.98 -16.02 -34.03
CA SER A 345 -7.80 -16.88 -34.09
C SER A 345 -6.68 -16.28 -33.24
N MET A 346 -6.73 -16.53 -31.93
CA MET A 346 -5.73 -16.00 -30.97
C MET A 346 -4.29 -16.36 -31.35
N GLY A 347 -4.06 -17.57 -31.84
CA GLY A 347 -2.72 -18.01 -32.25
C GLY A 347 -2.16 -17.24 -33.45
N GLU A 348 -3.00 -16.96 -34.44
CA GLU A 348 -2.64 -16.17 -35.62
C GLU A 348 -2.40 -14.71 -35.23
N PHE A 349 -3.31 -14.11 -34.47
CA PHE A 349 -3.13 -12.74 -33.97
C PHE A 349 -1.84 -12.61 -33.16
N PHE A 350 -1.56 -13.57 -32.27
CA PHE A 350 -0.33 -13.60 -31.48
C PHE A 350 0.92 -13.61 -32.38
N ASN A 351 0.96 -14.50 -33.38
CA ASN A 351 2.11 -14.62 -34.27
C ASN A 351 2.37 -13.33 -35.07
N GLU A 352 1.31 -12.63 -35.48
CA GLU A 352 1.41 -11.42 -36.30
C GLU A 352 1.70 -10.16 -35.47
N ASN A 353 1.07 -10.02 -34.30
CA ASN A 353 0.99 -8.74 -33.59
C ASN A 353 1.72 -8.73 -32.23
N ILE A 354 2.05 -9.87 -31.63
CA ILE A 354 2.62 -9.93 -30.28
C ILE A 354 4.01 -10.58 -30.29
N ARG A 355 4.13 -11.72 -30.98
CA ARG A 355 5.36 -12.52 -31.01
C ARG A 355 6.52 -11.72 -31.60
N GLY A 356 7.58 -11.53 -30.81
CA GLY A 356 8.77 -10.79 -31.23
C GLY A 356 8.60 -9.28 -31.30
N GLN A 357 7.40 -8.74 -31.02
CA GLN A 357 7.12 -7.31 -31.02
C GLN A 357 7.26 -6.69 -29.62
N TYR A 358 7.05 -7.50 -28.58
CA TYR A 358 7.14 -7.06 -27.18
C TYR A 358 8.22 -7.82 -26.43
N ARG A 359 8.85 -7.14 -25.47
CA ARG A 359 9.74 -7.79 -24.50
C ARG A 359 8.94 -8.84 -23.74
N ALA A 360 9.52 -10.02 -23.58
CA ALA A 360 8.88 -11.13 -22.88
C ALA A 360 9.79 -11.71 -21.79
N GLY A 361 9.17 -12.24 -20.75
CA GLY A 361 9.81 -13.11 -19.77
C GLY A 361 9.04 -14.42 -19.64
N LYS A 362 9.75 -15.53 -19.43
CA LYS A 362 9.12 -16.84 -19.15
C LYS A 362 9.04 -17.02 -17.65
N LEU A 363 7.90 -17.52 -17.18
CA LEU A 363 7.78 -17.91 -15.78
C LEU A 363 8.58 -19.18 -15.55
N GLU A 364 9.56 -19.11 -14.67
CA GLU A 364 10.20 -20.27 -14.09
C GLU A 364 9.32 -20.77 -12.94
N ILE A 365 8.75 -21.97 -13.10
CA ILE A 365 7.77 -22.49 -12.13
C ILE A 365 8.42 -22.81 -10.78
N GLU A 366 9.68 -23.26 -10.77
CA GLU A 366 10.41 -23.62 -9.54
C GLU A 366 10.70 -22.39 -8.67
N SER A 367 11.16 -21.29 -9.27
CA SER A 367 11.44 -20.05 -8.55
C SER A 367 10.22 -19.12 -8.43
N MET A 368 9.17 -19.39 -9.21
CA MET A 368 7.97 -18.55 -9.32
C MET A 368 8.23 -17.13 -9.84
N LYS A 369 9.31 -16.93 -10.61
CA LYS A 369 9.74 -15.62 -11.14
C LYS A 369 9.76 -15.59 -12.66
N PHE A 370 9.55 -14.40 -13.23
CA PHE A 370 9.74 -14.19 -14.66
C PHE A 370 11.20 -13.93 -14.98
N MET A 371 11.79 -14.80 -15.81
CA MET A 371 13.14 -14.64 -16.33
C MET A 371 13.05 -13.85 -17.63
N THR A 372 13.62 -12.64 -17.63
CA THR A 372 13.55 -11.73 -18.78
C THR A 372 14.54 -12.16 -19.86
N PHE A 373 14.11 -12.24 -21.12
CA PHE A 373 15.00 -12.57 -22.22
C PHE A 373 15.58 -11.33 -22.90
N THR A 374 16.89 -11.35 -23.14
CA THR A 374 17.56 -10.44 -24.07
C THR A 374 17.52 -11.04 -25.47
N SER A 375 16.46 -10.68 -26.22
CA SER A 375 16.25 -10.77 -27.68
C SER A 375 16.57 -12.03 -28.49
N ASN A 376 17.19 -13.09 -27.95
CA ASN A 376 17.71 -14.20 -28.78
C ASN A 376 17.18 -15.60 -28.44
N GLU A 377 16.23 -15.74 -27.50
CA GLU A 377 15.53 -17.02 -27.32
C GLU A 377 14.32 -17.14 -28.26
N PRO A 378 14.06 -18.34 -28.82
CA PRO A 378 12.91 -18.55 -29.68
C PRO A 378 11.62 -18.41 -28.87
N ILE A 379 10.99 -17.24 -28.95
CA ILE A 379 9.62 -17.04 -28.48
C ILE A 379 8.75 -18.10 -29.16
N ALA A 380 8.03 -18.90 -28.37
CA ALA A 380 7.29 -20.06 -28.84
C ALA A 380 6.49 -19.76 -30.12
N SER A 381 6.75 -20.50 -31.20
CA SER A 381 5.91 -20.46 -32.39
C SER A 381 4.61 -21.19 -32.12
N VAL A 382 3.49 -20.55 -32.42
CA VAL A 382 2.20 -21.22 -32.42
C VAL A 382 1.92 -21.71 -33.84
N HIS A 383 1.85 -23.03 -34.03
CA HIS A 383 1.33 -23.62 -35.26
C HIS A 383 -0.14 -23.99 -35.05
N LYS A 384 -0.98 -23.74 -36.08
CA LYS A 384 -2.45 -23.78 -36.06
C LYS A 384 -3.05 -24.95 -35.27
#